data_AF-A0A6N8UJ71-F1
#
_entry.id   AF-A0A6N8UJ71-F1
#
_cell.length_a   1.000
_cell.length_b   1.000
_cell.length_c   1.000
_cell.angle_alpha   90.00
_cell.angle_beta   90.00
_cell.angle_gamma   90.00
#
_symmetry.space_group_name_H-M   'P 1'
#
loop_
_entity.id
_entity.type
_entity.pdbx_description
1 polymer ?
#
loop_
_entity_poly.entity_id
_entity_poly.type
_entity_poly.pdbx_seq_one_letter_code
_entity_poly.pdbx_strand_id
1 'polypeptide(L)'
;MRNEIVIPEGRRKLAQVVRGASDVIHIADAERCLDITRIAAAKLLSRWSRQGWLRRVGPGVYVPVRLESLESENVLDDHWILVPSL
;
A
#
# COMPACT_ATOMS: atom_id res chain seq x y z
N MET A 1 2.06 -32.12 -7.27
CA MET A 1 0.99 -31.52 -6.43
C MET A 1 1.20 -30.01 -6.42
N ARG A 2 0.24 -29.22 -6.91
CA ARG A 2 0.36 -27.74 -6.92
C ARG A 2 0.06 -27.26 -5.50
N ASN A 3 0.99 -26.53 -4.88
CA ASN A 3 0.78 -25.93 -3.57
C ASN A 3 -0.16 -24.74 -3.74
N GLU A 4 -1.41 -24.85 -3.29
CA GLU A 4 -2.36 -23.74 -3.33
C GLU A 4 -1.95 -22.68 -2.32
N ILE A 5 -1.44 -21.55 -2.80
CA ILE A 5 -1.13 -20.40 -1.96
C ILE A 5 -2.45 -19.75 -1.56
N VAL A 6 -2.96 -20.10 -0.37
CA VAL A 6 -4.11 -19.42 0.23
C VAL A 6 -3.64 -18.06 0.74
N ILE A 7 -4.03 -16.99 0.02
CA ILE A 7 -3.71 -15.62 0.44
C ILE A 7 -4.66 -15.24 1.59
N PRO A 8 -4.16 -14.78 2.76
CA PRO A 8 -5.01 -14.31 3.83
C PRO A 8 -5.94 -13.18 3.37
N GLU A 9 -7.18 -13.18 3.85
CA GLU A 9 -8.21 -12.20 3.43
C GLU A 9 -7.76 -10.74 3.57
N GLY A 10 -6.97 -10.42 4.60
CA GLY A 10 -6.38 -9.10 4.78
C GLY A 10 -5.41 -8.70 3.64
N ARG A 11 -4.59 -9.64 3.17
CA ARG A 11 -3.68 -9.41 2.03
C ARG A 11 -4.44 -9.30 0.71
N ARG A 12 -5.52 -10.07 0.53
CA ARG A 12 -6.42 -9.96 -0.62
C ARG A 12 -7.06 -8.57 -0.70
N LYS A 13 -7.61 -8.08 0.42
CA LYS A 13 -8.19 -6.73 0.54
C LYS A 13 -7.16 -5.64 0.30
N LEU A 14 -5.96 -5.75 0.90
CA LEU A 14 -4.88 -4.80 0.65
C LEU A 14 -4.55 -4.72 -0.84
N ALA A 15 -4.38 -5.87 -1.51
CA ALA A 15 -4.05 -5.91 -2.93
C ALA A 15 -5.16 -5.29 -3.80
N GLN A 16 -6.43 -5.43 -3.42
CA GLN A 16 -7.55 -4.77 -4.08
C GLN A 16 -7.47 -3.24 -3.94
N VAL A 17 -7.19 -2.73 -2.73
CA VAL A 17 -7.04 -1.28 -2.49
C VAL A 17 -5.84 -0.71 -3.23
N VAL A 18 -4.69 -1.39 -3.19
CA VAL A 18 -3.45 -0.95 -3.88
C VAL A 18 -3.66 -0.87 -5.39
N ARG A 19 -4.37 -1.83 -6.00
CA ARG A 19 -4.69 -1.78 -7.44
C ARG A 19 -5.70 -0.70 -7.80
N GLY A 20 -6.57 -0.34 -6.87
CA GLY A 20 -7.63 0.65 -7.08
C GLY A 20 -7.24 2.08 -6.70
N ALA A 21 -6.07 2.27 -6.11
CA ALA A 21 -5.48 3.55 -5.75
C ALA A 21 -4.33 3.90 -6.71
N SER A 22 -3.93 5.17 -6.74
CA SER A 22 -2.73 5.63 -7.45
C SER A 22 -1.47 5.40 -6.56
N ASP A 23 -0.44 6.25 -6.67
CA ASP A 23 0.77 6.15 -5.85
C ASP A 23 0.53 6.29 -4.33
N VAL A 24 -0.57 6.95 -3.95
CA VAL A 24 -1.00 7.15 -2.57
C VAL A 24 -2.39 6.55 -2.36
N ILE A 25 -2.64 6.07 -1.15
CA ILE A 25 -3.90 5.47 -0.72
C ILE A 25 -4.59 6.43 0.24
N HIS A 26 -5.75 6.91 -0.16
CA HIS A 26 -6.66 7.68 0.68
C HIS A 26 -7.69 6.78 1.36
N ILE A 27 -8.31 7.28 2.43
CA ILE A 27 -9.46 6.60 3.05
C ILE A 27 -10.57 6.35 2.02
N ALA A 28 -10.82 7.30 1.12
CA ALA A 28 -11.84 7.18 0.07
C ALA A 28 -11.55 6.05 -0.93
N ASP A 29 -10.28 5.70 -1.17
CA ASP A 29 -9.92 4.56 -2.01
C ASP A 29 -10.31 3.25 -1.36
N ALA A 30 -10.09 3.12 -0.05
CA ALA A 30 -10.50 1.95 0.71
C ALA A 30 -12.03 1.84 0.84
N GLU A 31 -12.74 2.96 0.99
CA GLU A 31 -14.22 3.00 0.94
C GLU A 31 -14.73 2.46 -0.39
N ARG A 32 -14.27 3.03 -1.49
CA ARG A 32 -14.69 2.67 -2.86
C ARG A 32 -14.30 1.25 -3.24
N CYS A 33 -13.08 0.82 -2.90
CA CYS A 33 -12.58 -0.49 -3.32
C CYS A 33 -13.19 -1.63 -2.52
N LEU A 34 -13.55 -1.41 -1.25
CA LEU A 34 -14.02 -2.48 -0.36
C LEU A 34 -15.52 -2.37 -0.03
N ASP A 35 -16.19 -1.32 -0.51
CA ASP A 35 -17.59 -1.00 -0.23
C ASP A 35 -17.88 -0.97 1.28
N ILE A 36 -17.08 -0.16 2.00
CA ILE A 36 -17.17 -0.02 3.45
C ILE A 36 -17.27 1.46 3.83
N THR A 37 -17.79 1.71 5.03
CA THR A 37 -17.90 3.07 5.56
C THR A 37 -16.54 3.72 5.77
N ARG A 38 -16.48 5.05 5.68
CA ARG A 38 -15.31 5.87 6.02
C ARG A 38 -14.64 5.52 7.34
N ILE A 39 -15.44 5.28 8.39
CA ILE A 39 -14.92 4.94 9.72
C ILE A 39 -14.26 3.55 9.68
N ALA A 40 -14.87 2.58 9.01
CA ALA A 40 -14.30 1.25 8.84
C ALA A 40 -13.01 1.29 8.01
N ALA A 41 -13.01 2.04 6.90
CA ALA A 41 -11.83 2.25 6.07
C ALA A 41 -10.67 2.90 6.85
N ALA A 42 -10.94 3.97 7.60
CA ALA A 42 -9.93 4.63 8.42
C ALA A 42 -9.31 3.70 9.47
N LYS A 43 -10.14 2.91 10.16
CA LYS A 43 -9.67 1.89 11.12
C LYS A 43 -8.85 0.80 10.44
N LEU A 44 -9.26 0.36 9.26
CA LEU A 44 -8.57 -0.66 8.48
C LEU A 44 -7.18 -0.18 8.04
N LEU A 45 -7.08 1.01 7.45
CA LEU A 45 -5.81 1.59 7.03
C LEU A 45 -4.87 1.85 8.21
N SER A 46 -5.40 2.35 9.34
CA SER A 46 -4.61 2.50 10.58
C SER A 46 -4.08 1.16 11.09
N ARG A 47 -4.90 0.10 11.02
CA ARG A 47 -4.47 -1.26 11.39
C ARG A 47 -3.38 -1.78 10.46
N TRP A 48 -3.55 -1.67 9.15
CA TRP A 48 -2.53 -2.08 8.18
C TRP A 48 -1.23 -1.29 8.35
N SER A 49 -1.31 -0.01 8.72
CA SER A 49 -0.13 0.77 9.03
C SER A 49 0.60 0.26 10.28
N ARG A 50 -0.13 -0.06 11.35
CA ARG A 50 0.44 -0.68 12.56
C ARG A 50 1.03 -2.07 12.30
N GLN A 51 0.54 -2.78 11.29
CA GLN A 51 1.07 -4.07 10.85
C GLN A 51 2.28 -3.93 9.89
N GLY A 52 2.72 -2.70 9.59
CA GLY A 52 3.84 -2.44 8.69
C GLY A 52 3.52 -2.63 7.21
N TRP A 53 2.24 -2.75 6.83
CA TRP A 53 1.85 -2.91 5.42
C TRP A 53 1.74 -1.56 4.71
N LEU A 54 1.47 -0.51 5.47
CA LEU A 54 1.33 0.87 4.99
C LEU A 54 2.14 1.81 5.89
N ARG A 55 2.59 2.93 5.33
CA ARG A 55 3.13 4.06 6.09
C ARG A 55 2.19 5.24 5.96
N ARG A 56 1.78 5.84 7.08
CA ARG A 56 0.96 7.05 7.07
C ARG A 56 1.86 8.25 6.74
N VAL A 57 1.49 9.02 5.71
CA VAL A 57 2.26 10.19 5.25
C VAL A 57 1.50 11.51 5.45
N GLY A 58 0.23 11.43 5.87
CA GLY A 58 -0.57 12.61 6.19
C GLY A 58 -1.94 12.26 6.78
N PRO A 59 -2.80 13.27 7.00
CA PRO A 59 -4.17 13.08 7.46
C PRO A 59 -4.99 12.21 6.47
N GLY A 60 -5.24 10.95 6.82
CA GLY A 60 -6.01 10.04 5.97
C GLY A 60 -5.30 9.58 4.69
N VAL A 61 -3.98 9.79 4.60
CA VAL A 61 -3.16 9.42 3.43
C VAL A 61 -2.08 8.43 3.85
N TYR A 62 -1.92 7.37 3.06
CA TYR A 62 -1.03 6.26 3.28
C TYR A 62 -0.27 5.91 2.00
N VAL A 63 0.92 5.33 2.14
CA VAL A 63 1.68 4.72 1.03
C VAL A 63 1.92 3.24 1.31
N PRO A 64 1.89 2.37 0.30
CA PRO A 64 2.26 0.96 0.46
C PRO A 64 3.73 0.84 0.86
N VAL A 65 4.02 0.03 1.88
CA VAL A 65 5.40 -0.35 2.20
C VAL A 65 5.80 -1.44 1.21
N ARG A 66 6.61 -1.07 0.22
CA ARG A 66 7.24 -2.04 -0.69
C ARG A 66 8.30 -2.80 0.12
N LEU A 67 8.49 -4.10 -0.13
CA LEU A 67 9.38 -4.96 0.67
C LEU A 67 10.83 -4.42 0.74
N GLU A 68 11.25 -3.70 -0.30
CA GLU A 68 12.49 -2.92 -0.41
C GLU A 68 12.67 -1.83 0.68
N SER A 69 11.59 -1.31 1.28
CA SER A 69 11.68 -0.27 2.32
C SER A 69 12.06 -0.81 3.71
N LEU A 70 12.06 -2.12 3.93
CA LEU A 70 12.62 -2.72 5.15
C LEU A 70 14.15 -2.69 5.18
N GLU A 71 14.79 -2.36 4.06
CA GLU A 71 16.22 -2.03 3.97
C GLU A 71 16.44 -0.51 4.11
N SER A 72 15.74 0.14 5.05
CA SER A 72 16.04 1.52 5.46
C SER A 72 17.33 1.59 6.29
N GLU A 73 18.39 0.96 5.77
CA GLU A 73 19.79 1.29 6.06
C GLU A 73 20.59 1.56 4.79
N ASN A 74 19.96 1.63 3.60
CA ASN A 74 20.66 2.06 2.39
C ASN A 74 20.00 3.28 1.74
N VAL A 75 20.64 4.43 2.01
CA VAL A 75 20.81 5.61 1.15
C VAL A 75 19.71 5.85 0.11
N LEU A 76 18.94 6.92 0.35
CA LEU A 76 18.19 7.62 -0.68
C LEU A 76 19.14 7.97 -1.83
N ASP A 77 19.07 7.24 -2.93
CA ASP A 77 19.68 7.66 -4.19
C ASP A 77 18.57 8.05 -5.16
N ASP A 78 18.49 9.35 -5.43
CA ASP A 78 17.60 9.97 -6.41
C ASP A 78 17.87 9.36 -7.79
N HIS A 79 16.95 8.53 -8.29
CA HIS A 79 17.10 7.94 -9.62
C HIS A 79 16.68 8.94 -10.70
N TRP A 80 17.56 9.91 -11.01
CA TRP A 80 17.47 10.73 -12.22
C TRP A 80 17.75 9.83 -13.43
N ILE A 81 16.71 9.44 -14.16
CA ILE A 81 16.85 8.64 -15.38
C ILE A 81 17.35 9.56 -16.51
N LEU A 82 18.61 9.41 -16.92
CA LEU A 82 19.12 9.96 -18.19
C LEU A 82 18.60 9.08 -19.34
N VAL A 83 17.78 9.66 -20.21
CA VAL A 83 17.35 9.05 -21.47
C VAL A 83 18.48 9.23 -22.51
N PRO A 84 19.00 8.18 -23.15
CA PRO A 84 19.89 8.36 -24.28
C PRO A 84 19.08 8.76 -25.52
N SER A 85 19.49 9.86 -26.15
CA SER A 85 19.01 10.27 -27.48
C SER A 85 19.48 9.27 -28.53
N LEU A 86 18.54 8.70 -29.29
CA LEU A 86 18.82 7.99 -30.54
C LEU A 86 18.82 8.97 -31.72
#